data_AF-A0A6G5RN20-F1
#
_entry.id   AF-A0A6G5RN20-F1
#
_cell.length_a   1.000
_cell.length_b   1.000
_cell.length_c   1.000
_cell.angle_alpha   90.00
_cell.angle_beta   90.00
_cell.angle_gamma   90.00
#
_symmetry.space_group_name_H-M   'P 1'
#
loop_
_entity.id
_entity.type
_entity.pdbx_description
1 polymer ?
#
loop_
_entity_poly.entity_id
_entity_poly.type
_entity_poly.pdbx_seq_one_letter_code
_entity_poly.pdbx_strand_id
1 'polypeptide(L)'
;MADEIRYEYKAVQTVRGTDGLVISKMQKDGWELVEQLPGRLRTTLNFRRPKRPLPWRLIGAGAAALLVLAAIIGTGVALGDGDEEKGALASSTAASEKPSATPPADEPTTAEVITAQNSPEFATLLKVDPCGEANVNFATKHEGQRVAFDGSIRHMAAHADDRTRYDFLLGPGDKGPQTTDGPNFKYEDVNTGNLHLTGKEVPATIAVGDKFRFIAEVIEFNTVQCLFRLAPVSTETR
;
A
#
# COMPACT_ATOMS: atom_id res chain seq x y z
N MET A 1 -2.73 -4.27 41.64
CA MET A 1 -1.81 -4.27 40.49
C MET A 1 -2.69 -4.22 39.26
N ALA A 2 -2.78 -3.07 38.59
CA ALA A 2 -3.62 -2.91 37.41
C ALA A 2 -2.93 -3.59 36.23
N ASP A 3 -3.57 -4.59 35.66
CA ASP A 3 -3.09 -5.29 34.45
C ASP A 3 -3.21 -4.30 33.29
N GLU A 4 -2.09 -3.93 32.69
CA GLU A 4 -2.04 -2.99 31.57
C GLU A 4 -2.56 -3.71 30.31
N ILE A 5 -3.80 -3.41 29.92
CA ILE A 5 -4.43 -4.01 28.73
C ILE A 5 -3.66 -3.54 27.50
N ARG A 6 -2.85 -4.42 26.91
CA ARG A 6 -2.20 -4.18 25.62
C ARG A 6 -3.20 -4.44 24.49
N TYR A 7 -3.25 -3.54 23.51
CA TYR A 7 -4.13 -3.67 22.35
C TYR A 7 -3.34 -4.06 21.09
N GLU A 8 -3.96 -4.86 20.23
CA GLU A 8 -3.54 -5.12 18.86
C GLU A 8 -4.39 -4.28 17.91
N TYR A 9 -3.78 -3.71 16.87
CA TYR A 9 -4.45 -2.84 15.90
C TYR A 9 -4.40 -3.46 14.50
N LYS A 10 -5.44 -3.24 13.70
CA LYS A 10 -5.53 -3.75 12.33
C LYS A 10 -6.33 -2.81 11.44
N ALA A 11 -5.76 -2.41 10.31
CA ALA A 11 -6.45 -1.65 9.28
C ALA A 11 -6.98 -2.60 8.19
N VAL A 12 -8.20 -2.35 7.70
CA VAL A 12 -8.85 -3.15 6.66
C VAL A 12 -9.49 -2.21 5.66
N GLN A 13 -9.15 -2.35 4.38
CA GLN A 13 -9.81 -1.60 3.32
C GLN A 13 -11.01 -2.37 2.77
N THR A 14 -12.11 -1.66 2.54
CA THR A 14 -13.34 -2.21 2.00
C THR A 14 -13.90 -1.32 0.90
N VAL A 15 -14.67 -1.89 -0.03
CA VAL A 15 -15.36 -1.11 -1.05
C VAL A 15 -16.45 -0.30 -0.37
N ARG A 16 -16.53 1.00 -0.69
CA ARG A 16 -17.49 1.91 -0.06
C ARG A 16 -18.91 1.36 -0.19
N GLY A 17 -19.58 1.17 0.95
CA GLY A 17 -20.94 0.63 1.02
C GLY A 17 -21.02 -0.84 1.46
N THR A 18 -19.88 -1.52 1.59
CA THR A 18 -19.80 -2.89 2.16
C THR A 18 -19.27 -2.91 3.60
N ASP A 19 -19.05 -1.73 4.17
CA ASP A 19 -18.40 -1.49 5.46
C ASP A 19 -19.08 -2.24 6.60
N GLY A 20 -20.41 -2.26 6.64
CA GLY A 20 -21.18 -2.94 7.68
C GLY A 20 -20.92 -4.46 7.74
N LEU A 21 -20.77 -5.11 6.58
CA LEU A 21 -20.49 -6.56 6.52
C LEU A 21 -19.11 -6.88 7.09
N VAL A 22 -18.12 -6.05 6.76
CA VAL A 22 -16.75 -6.20 7.25
C VAL A 22 -16.68 -5.90 8.75
N ILE A 23 -17.37 -4.85 9.23
CA ILE A 23 -17.46 -4.51 10.65
C ILE A 23 -18.08 -5.66 11.45
N SER A 24 -19.23 -6.19 11.03
CA SER A 24 -19.89 -7.30 11.73
C SER A 24 -19.04 -8.57 11.77
N LYS A 25 -18.31 -8.86 10.68
CA LYS A 25 -17.35 -9.97 10.64
C LYS A 25 -16.21 -9.76 11.64
N MET A 26 -15.58 -8.59 11.62
CA MET A 26 -14.47 -8.26 12.51
C MET A 26 -14.89 -8.27 13.99
N GLN A 27 -16.07 -7.74 14.31
CA GLN A 27 -16.64 -7.80 15.66
C GLN A 27 -16.85 -9.24 16.14
N LYS A 28 -17.32 -10.14 15.27
CA LYS A 28 -17.45 -11.57 15.59
C LYS A 28 -16.09 -12.21 15.90
N ASP A 29 -15.03 -11.77 15.23
CA ASP A 29 -13.65 -12.20 15.46
C ASP A 29 -12.99 -11.52 16.69
N GLY A 30 -13.76 -10.73 17.44
CA GLY A 30 -13.32 -10.05 18.66
C GLY A 30 -12.57 -8.74 18.40
N TRP A 31 -12.68 -8.17 17.21
CA TRP A 31 -12.11 -6.87 16.86
C TRP A 31 -13.15 -5.76 17.03
N GLU A 32 -12.78 -4.71 17.75
CA GLU A 32 -13.58 -3.50 17.94
C GLU A 32 -13.22 -2.48 16.87
N LEU A 33 -14.21 -1.88 16.21
CA LEU A 33 -13.98 -0.76 15.31
C LEU A 33 -13.55 0.47 16.13
N VAL A 34 -12.40 1.03 15.79
CA VAL A 34 -11.85 2.25 16.41
C VAL A 34 -12.19 3.47 15.55
N GLU A 35 -11.99 3.34 14.25
CA GLU A 35 -12.08 4.46 13.33
C GLU A 35 -12.44 3.99 11.93
N GLN A 36 -13.21 4.82 11.23
CA GLN A 36 -13.63 4.62 9.85
C GLN A 36 -13.25 5.85 9.05
N LEU A 37 -12.32 5.70 8.11
CA LEU A 37 -11.87 6.77 7.21
C LEU A 37 -12.49 6.59 5.83
N PRO A 38 -13.50 7.39 5.47
CA PRO A 38 -14.17 7.28 4.17
C PRO A 38 -13.30 7.89 3.05
N GLY A 39 -12.93 7.07 2.07
CA GLY A 39 -12.29 7.51 0.82
C GLY A 39 -13.28 7.61 -0.35
N ARG A 40 -12.77 7.98 -1.53
CA ARG A 40 -13.62 8.18 -2.74
C ARG A 40 -14.27 6.88 -3.24
N LEU A 41 -13.54 5.75 -3.21
CA LEU A 41 -14.02 4.44 -3.68
C LEU A 41 -13.92 3.33 -2.62
N ARG A 42 -13.05 3.52 -1.64
CA ARG A 42 -12.79 2.55 -0.57
C ARG A 42 -12.84 3.25 0.77
N THR A 43 -13.29 2.53 1.78
CA THR A 43 -13.27 2.95 3.18
C THR A 43 -12.17 2.17 3.89
N THR A 44 -11.35 2.85 4.69
CA THR A 44 -10.42 2.19 5.60
C THR A 44 -11.06 2.07 6.98
N LEU A 45 -11.08 0.86 7.52
CA LEU A 45 -11.62 0.52 8.84
C LEU A 45 -10.46 0.11 9.76
N ASN A 46 -10.22 0.90 10.80
CA ASN A 46 -9.22 0.61 11.83
C ASN A 46 -9.90 -0.11 12.99
N PHE A 47 -9.38 -1.27 13.34
CA PHE A 47 -9.87 -2.10 14.43
C PHE A 47 -8.82 -2.24 15.53
N ARG A 48 -9.27 -2.49 16.77
CA ARG A 48 -8.44 -2.89 17.90
C ARG A 48 -8.97 -4.13 18.59
N ARG A 49 -8.12 -4.90 19.25
CA ARG A 49 -8.50 -6.02 20.11
C ARG A 49 -7.58 -6.11 21.32
N PRO A 50 -8.09 -6.41 22.53
CA PRO A 50 -7.21 -6.64 23.68
C PRO A 50 -6.39 -7.91 23.50
N LYS A 51 -5.06 -7.77 23.56
CA LYS A 51 -4.10 -8.86 23.58
C LYS A 51 -4.24 -9.57 24.91
N ARG A 52 -4.71 -10.82 24.90
CA ARG A 52 -4.75 -11.62 26.14
C ARG A 52 -3.29 -11.82 26.60
N PRO A 53 -2.90 -11.39 27.80
CA PRO A 53 -1.58 -11.71 28.32
C PRO A 53 -1.52 -13.25 28.45
N LEU A 54 -0.63 -13.87 27.67
CA LEU A 54 -0.42 -15.31 27.75
C LEU A 54 0.18 -15.61 29.13
N PRO A 55 -0.40 -16.52 29.94
CA PRO A 55 0.17 -16.83 31.24
C PRO A 55 1.57 -17.41 31.03
N TRP A 56 2.57 -16.75 31.60
CA TRP A 56 4.02 -17.08 31.59
C TRP A 56 4.32 -18.55 31.96
N ARG A 57 3.34 -19.29 32.48
CA ARG A 57 3.45 -20.68 32.98
C ARG A 57 3.57 -21.77 31.90
N LEU A 58 3.59 -21.46 30.60
CA LEU A 58 3.71 -22.47 29.53
C LEU A 58 5.09 -22.55 28.85
N ILE A 59 6.09 -21.76 29.26
CA ILE A 59 7.48 -21.96 28.79
C ILE A 59 8.19 -22.90 29.78
N GLY A 60 7.82 -24.17 29.72
CA GLY A 60 8.43 -25.22 30.52
C GLY A 60 8.19 -26.57 29.86
N ALA A 61 9.25 -27.09 29.23
CA ALA A 61 9.35 -28.38 28.55
C ALA A 61 8.69 -28.50 27.17
N GLY A 62 9.50 -28.88 26.17
CA GLY A 62 9.00 -29.44 24.92
C GLY A 62 9.65 -28.84 23.68
N ALA A 63 10.78 -29.41 23.29
CA ALA A 63 11.37 -29.19 21.99
C ALA A 63 10.46 -29.67 20.84
N ALA A 64 10.67 -29.06 19.67
CA ALA A 64 10.52 -29.65 18.33
C ALA A 64 9.10 -30.07 17.86
N ALA A 65 8.53 -29.24 16.96
CA ALA A 65 8.09 -29.66 15.63
C ALA A 65 7.63 -28.44 14.82
N LEU A 66 8.40 -28.06 13.81
CA LEU A 66 7.86 -27.36 12.63
C LEU A 66 6.88 -28.31 11.95
N LEU A 67 5.69 -27.84 11.56
CA LEU A 67 5.08 -28.17 10.27
C LEU A 67 3.98 -27.17 9.89
N VAL A 68 4.20 -26.58 8.71
CA VAL A 68 3.34 -25.76 7.86
C VAL A 68 2.04 -26.50 7.51
N LEU A 69 0.91 -25.78 7.45
CA LEU A 69 -0.04 -25.82 6.31
C LEU A 69 -1.21 -24.84 6.52
N ALA A 70 -1.23 -23.82 5.67
CA ALA A 70 -2.46 -23.18 5.22
C ALA A 70 -3.29 -24.16 4.37
N ALA A 71 -4.61 -24.22 4.57
CA ALA A 71 -5.62 -24.44 3.51
C ALA A 71 -7.06 -24.47 4.07
N ILE A 72 -7.84 -23.43 3.73
CA ILE A 72 -9.20 -23.40 3.16
C ILE A 72 -10.31 -24.32 3.75
N ILE A 73 -11.37 -23.67 4.25
CA ILE A 73 -12.78 -23.98 3.94
C ILE A 73 -13.48 -22.61 3.77
N GLY A 74 -14.08 -22.20 2.64
CA GLY A 74 -14.61 -22.99 1.52
C GLY A 74 -16.07 -23.38 1.73
N THR A 75 -16.97 -22.42 2.01
CA THR A 75 -18.43 -22.64 1.85
C THR A 75 -19.06 -21.47 1.11
N GLY A 76 -19.11 -21.60 -0.21
CA GLY A 76 -20.13 -20.97 -1.03
C GLY A 76 -21.33 -21.92 -1.10
N VAL A 77 -22.50 -21.42 -0.72
CA VAL A 77 -23.81 -22.02 -0.99
C VAL A 77 -24.51 -21.13 -2.00
N ALA A 78 -24.99 -21.70 -3.11
CA ALA A 78 -26.25 -21.33 -3.74
C ALA A 78 -26.65 -22.40 -4.77
N LEU A 79 -27.81 -23.01 -4.53
CA LEU A 79 -28.58 -23.87 -5.44
C LEU A 79 -29.62 -23.01 -6.20
N GLY A 80 -29.91 -23.41 -7.44
CA GLY A 80 -31.16 -23.19 -8.23
C GLY A 80 -31.39 -21.78 -8.79
N ASP A 81 -31.92 -21.56 -10.00
CA ASP A 81 -32.85 -22.40 -10.79
C ASP A 81 -32.79 -22.06 -12.31
N GLY A 82 -33.37 -22.93 -13.15
CA GLY A 82 -33.45 -22.89 -14.63
C GLY A 82 -34.18 -21.65 -15.21
N ASP A 83 -34.16 -21.35 -16.51
CA ASP A 83 -34.58 -22.18 -17.65
C ASP A 83 -33.91 -21.77 -18.99
N GLU A 84 -33.89 -22.72 -19.94
CA GLU A 84 -33.55 -22.63 -21.38
C GLU A 84 -34.59 -21.76 -22.16
N GLU A 85 -34.45 -21.24 -23.39
CA GLU A 85 -33.89 -21.72 -24.66
C GLU A 85 -33.74 -20.53 -25.67
N LYS A 86 -32.62 -20.50 -26.42
CA LYS A 86 -32.51 -20.45 -27.91
C LYS A 86 -32.99 -19.27 -28.79
N GLY A 87 -32.09 -18.88 -29.71
CA GLY A 87 -32.41 -18.25 -31.02
C GLY A 87 -31.38 -17.20 -31.46
N ALA A 88 -30.29 -17.58 -32.15
CA ALA A 88 -30.11 -17.50 -33.61
C ALA A 88 -29.72 -16.10 -34.18
N LEU A 89 -28.42 -15.99 -34.49
CA LEU A 89 -27.75 -15.34 -35.63
C LEU A 89 -28.55 -14.35 -36.53
N ALA A 90 -28.04 -13.12 -36.69
CA ALA A 90 -27.78 -12.48 -37.99
C ALA A 90 -27.14 -11.09 -37.84
N SER A 91 -26.46 -10.69 -38.91
CA SER A 91 -25.50 -9.60 -39.07
C SER A 91 -26.15 -8.27 -39.52
N SER A 92 -25.36 -7.19 -39.38
CA SER A 92 -25.19 -6.07 -40.33
C SER A 92 -25.82 -4.68 -40.06
N THR A 93 -24.91 -3.69 -40.21
CA THR A 93 -25.04 -2.32 -40.79
C THR A 93 -25.59 -1.13 -39.98
N ALA A 94 -24.63 -0.25 -39.61
CA ALA A 94 -24.48 1.16 -40.00
C ALA A 94 -25.65 2.18 -39.82
N ALA A 95 -25.41 3.24 -39.03
CA ALA A 95 -25.15 4.64 -39.51
C ALA A 95 -25.60 5.77 -38.52
N SER A 96 -24.73 6.78 -38.46
CA SER A 96 -24.93 8.23 -38.20
C SER A 96 -25.32 8.82 -36.82
N GLU A 97 -24.30 9.46 -36.21
CA GLU A 97 -24.19 10.88 -35.81
C GLU A 97 -25.35 11.63 -35.10
N LYS A 98 -25.05 12.11 -33.88
CA LYS A 98 -24.90 13.56 -33.61
C LYS A 98 -24.17 13.81 -32.27
N PRO A 99 -23.50 14.98 -32.10
CA PRO A 99 -22.43 15.18 -31.14
C PRO A 99 -22.97 15.61 -29.77
N SER A 100 -22.43 15.02 -28.71
CA SER A 100 -22.56 15.56 -27.36
C SER A 100 -21.21 16.07 -26.91
N ALA A 101 -21.19 17.35 -26.58
CA ALA A 101 -20.02 18.16 -26.30
C ALA A 101 -19.06 17.52 -25.30
N THR A 102 -17.80 17.43 -25.72
CA THR A 102 -16.63 17.25 -24.86
C THR A 102 -16.61 18.37 -23.82
N PRO A 103 -16.72 18.07 -22.51
CA PRO A 103 -16.26 19.02 -21.49
C PRO A 103 -14.76 19.23 -21.71
N PRO A 104 -14.20 20.44 -21.55
CA PRO A 104 -12.77 20.63 -21.62
C PRO A 104 -12.09 19.59 -20.72
N ALA A 105 -11.25 18.76 -21.33
CA ALA A 105 -10.27 18.03 -20.56
C ALA A 105 -9.46 19.13 -19.86
N ASP A 106 -9.56 19.21 -18.53
CA ASP A 106 -8.55 19.88 -17.74
C ASP A 106 -7.22 19.26 -18.19
N GLU A 107 -6.45 20.02 -18.95
CA GLU A 107 -5.07 19.68 -19.24
C GLU A 107 -4.41 19.39 -17.89
N PRO A 108 -3.71 18.27 -17.73
CA PRO A 108 -2.95 18.05 -16.52
C PRO A 108 -1.96 19.21 -16.44
N THR A 109 -2.20 20.14 -15.51
CA THR A 109 -1.15 20.97 -14.95
C THR A 109 -0.02 19.99 -14.68
N THR A 110 1.12 20.19 -15.35
CA THR A 110 2.32 19.40 -15.07
C THR A 110 2.61 19.63 -13.61
N ALA A 111 2.16 18.69 -12.77
CA ALA A 111 2.36 18.77 -11.33
C ALA A 111 3.87 18.79 -11.14
N GLU A 112 4.38 19.94 -10.70
CA GLU A 112 5.81 20.15 -10.55
C GLU A 112 6.37 19.10 -9.59
N VAL A 113 7.44 18.42 -10.01
CA VAL A 113 8.07 17.37 -9.22
C VAL A 113 9.00 18.02 -8.19
N ILE A 114 8.74 17.75 -6.92
CA ILE A 114 9.54 18.22 -5.79
C ILE A 114 10.83 17.40 -5.72
N THR A 115 11.96 18.07 -5.68
CA THR A 115 13.31 17.47 -5.68
C THR A 115 14.16 18.15 -4.62
N ALA A 116 15.29 17.52 -4.25
CA ALA A 116 16.25 18.15 -3.34
C ALA A 116 16.87 19.44 -3.92
N GLN A 117 16.79 19.64 -5.24
CA GLN A 117 17.33 20.79 -5.93
C GLN A 117 16.40 22.00 -5.90
N ASN A 118 15.08 21.79 -6.03
CA ASN A 118 14.08 22.88 -6.03
C ASN A 118 13.36 23.07 -4.69
N SER A 119 13.53 22.17 -3.71
CA SER A 119 12.92 22.27 -2.38
C SER A 119 13.94 22.06 -1.25
N PRO A 120 14.35 23.14 -0.54
CA PRO A 120 15.20 23.05 0.64
C PRO A 120 14.57 22.23 1.78
N GLU A 121 13.25 22.28 1.90
CA GLU A 121 12.47 21.48 2.84
C GLU A 121 12.66 19.98 2.57
N PHE A 122 12.47 19.55 1.31
CA PHE A 122 12.66 18.16 0.93
C PHE A 122 14.14 17.74 1.02
N ALA A 123 15.08 18.61 0.63
CA ALA A 123 16.51 18.35 0.77
C ALA A 123 16.94 18.10 2.23
N THR A 124 16.30 18.80 3.17
CA THR A 124 16.49 18.61 4.61
C THR A 124 15.82 17.32 5.06
N LEU A 125 14.58 17.08 4.62
CA LEU A 125 13.80 15.88 4.94
C LEU A 125 14.59 14.60 4.65
N LEU A 126 15.28 14.52 3.51
CA LEU A 126 16.09 13.38 3.10
C LEU A 126 17.31 13.08 4.00
N LYS A 127 17.56 13.88 5.05
CA LYS A 127 18.70 13.74 5.97
C LYS A 127 18.32 13.67 7.44
N VAL A 128 17.08 14.02 7.80
CA VAL A 128 16.64 14.06 9.21
C VAL A 128 16.21 12.69 9.71
N ASP A 129 15.87 12.63 10.99
CA ASP A 129 15.33 11.43 11.64
C ASP A 129 14.05 10.93 10.93
N PRO A 130 13.95 9.61 10.65
CA PRO A 130 12.79 9.03 9.97
C PRO A 130 11.45 9.17 10.71
N CYS A 131 11.47 9.39 12.02
CA CYS A 131 10.29 9.53 12.88
C CYS A 131 10.00 11.00 13.27
N GLY A 132 10.78 11.97 12.79
CA GLY A 132 10.64 13.38 13.17
C GLY A 132 9.34 14.03 12.68
N GLU A 133 8.88 15.07 13.40
CA GLU A 133 7.67 15.86 13.08
C GLU A 133 7.71 16.47 11.67
N ALA A 134 8.90 16.78 11.15
CA ALA A 134 9.09 17.26 9.79
C ALA A 134 8.47 16.33 8.73
N ASN A 135 8.45 15.02 8.98
CA ASN A 135 7.84 14.04 8.07
C ASN A 135 6.31 14.18 8.03
N VAL A 136 5.66 14.44 9.16
CA VAL A 136 4.21 14.65 9.26
C VAL A 136 3.81 15.92 8.52
N ASN A 137 4.53 17.01 8.78
CA ASN A 137 4.26 18.31 8.16
C ASN A 137 4.46 18.25 6.64
N PHE A 138 5.55 17.61 6.20
CA PHE A 138 5.82 17.44 4.78
C PHE A 138 4.75 16.61 4.08
N ALA A 139 4.36 15.46 4.67
CA ALA A 139 3.32 14.59 4.10
C ALA A 139 1.97 15.32 3.95
N THR A 140 1.56 16.05 4.99
CA THR A 140 0.29 16.78 4.99
C THR A 140 0.27 17.90 3.95
N LYS A 141 1.39 18.61 3.80
CA LYS A 141 1.52 19.73 2.87
C LYS A 141 1.61 19.30 1.41
N HIS A 142 2.21 18.14 1.16
CA HIS A 142 2.58 17.67 -0.17
C HIS A 142 1.81 16.40 -0.60
N GLU A 143 0.73 16.04 0.10
CA GLU A 143 -0.17 14.95 -0.30
C GLU A 143 -0.65 15.11 -1.75
N GLY A 144 -0.60 14.03 -2.53
CA GLY A 144 -0.92 14.01 -3.95
C GLY A 144 0.13 14.67 -4.86
N GLN A 145 1.17 15.29 -4.31
CA GLN A 145 2.26 15.86 -5.10
C GLN A 145 3.36 14.82 -5.35
N ARG A 146 4.13 15.05 -6.41
CA ARG A 146 5.22 14.15 -6.80
C ARG A 146 6.53 14.60 -6.19
N VAL A 147 7.25 13.66 -5.61
CA VAL A 147 8.64 13.82 -5.19
C VAL A 147 9.55 13.00 -6.09
N ALA A 148 10.77 13.48 -6.30
CA ALA A 148 11.84 12.70 -6.91
C ALA A 148 13.12 12.74 -6.09
N PHE A 149 13.68 11.56 -5.87
CA PHE A 149 14.90 11.39 -5.10
C PHE A 149 15.72 10.22 -5.63
N ASP A 150 17.03 10.38 -5.48
CA ASP A 150 18.00 9.33 -5.73
C ASP A 150 18.06 8.44 -4.48
N GLY A 151 17.87 7.13 -4.67
CA GLY A 151 17.73 6.20 -3.56
C GLY A 151 18.09 4.77 -3.90
N SER A 152 17.88 3.90 -2.92
CA SER A 152 18.07 2.46 -3.04
C SER A 152 17.01 1.67 -2.29
N ILE A 153 16.79 0.43 -2.74
CA ILE A 153 15.87 -0.50 -2.07
C ILE A 153 16.54 -1.02 -0.80
N ARG A 154 15.97 -0.70 0.35
CA ARG A 154 16.45 -1.14 1.68
C ARG A 154 15.92 -2.51 2.06
N HIS A 155 14.68 -2.79 1.68
CA HIS A 155 14.03 -4.06 1.94
C HIS A 155 12.98 -4.35 0.88
N MET A 156 12.76 -5.63 0.61
CA MET A 156 11.75 -6.12 -0.33
C MET A 156 11.17 -7.40 0.27
N ALA A 157 9.85 -7.41 0.47
CA ALA A 157 9.12 -8.57 0.97
C ALA A 157 7.91 -8.83 0.06
N ALA A 158 7.51 -10.09 -0.07
CA ALA A 158 6.23 -10.43 -0.68
C ALA A 158 5.09 -9.75 0.08
N HIS A 159 4.10 -9.23 -0.64
CA HIS A 159 2.92 -8.62 -0.04
C HIS A 159 1.94 -9.74 0.36
N ALA A 160 1.78 -9.94 1.67
CA ALA A 160 1.06 -11.08 2.22
C ALA A 160 1.56 -12.42 1.60
N ASP A 161 0.67 -13.19 0.99
CA ASP A 161 0.99 -14.48 0.37
C ASP A 161 1.20 -14.38 -1.17
N ASP A 162 1.15 -13.17 -1.74
CA ASP A 162 1.32 -12.95 -3.18
C ASP A 162 2.79 -12.92 -3.56
N ARG A 163 3.22 -13.86 -4.41
CA ARG A 163 4.61 -13.97 -4.88
C ARG A 163 5.00 -12.96 -5.95
N THR A 164 4.03 -12.23 -6.49
CA THR A 164 4.19 -11.28 -7.60
C THR A 164 4.04 -9.83 -7.17
N ARG A 165 3.57 -9.60 -5.95
CA ARG A 165 3.40 -8.27 -5.35
C ARG A 165 4.28 -8.14 -4.13
N TYR A 166 4.77 -6.94 -3.91
CA TYR A 166 5.82 -6.68 -2.95
C TYR A 166 5.56 -5.40 -2.17
N ASP A 167 6.10 -5.40 -0.96
CA ASP A 167 6.33 -4.20 -0.18
C ASP A 167 7.81 -3.82 -0.32
N PHE A 168 8.08 -2.66 -0.90
CA PHE A 168 9.42 -2.12 -1.02
C PHE A 168 9.63 -1.03 0.02
N LEU A 169 10.65 -1.21 0.86
CA LEU A 169 11.20 -0.15 1.69
C LEU A 169 12.34 0.52 0.92
N LEU A 170 12.23 1.82 0.70
CA LEU A 170 13.19 2.64 0.00
C LEU A 170 13.83 3.61 0.97
N GLY A 171 15.06 4.01 0.68
CA GLY A 171 15.72 5.07 1.41
C GLY A 171 16.48 6.00 0.47
N PRO A 172 16.74 7.23 0.92
CA PRO A 172 17.58 8.15 0.18
C PRO A 172 19.02 7.62 0.07
N GLY A 173 19.68 7.99 -1.04
CA GLY A 173 21.05 7.62 -1.33
C GLY A 173 21.27 6.13 -1.58
N ASP A 174 22.54 5.74 -1.57
CA ASP A 174 23.00 4.50 -2.22
C ASP A 174 23.42 3.41 -1.23
N LYS A 175 23.12 3.58 0.06
CA LYS A 175 23.55 2.68 1.14
C LYS A 175 22.65 1.43 1.28
N GLY A 176 21.55 1.34 0.54
CA GLY A 176 20.63 0.19 0.58
C GLY A 176 20.19 -0.12 2.01
N PRO A 177 20.26 -1.38 2.48
CA PRO A 177 19.94 -1.73 3.87
C PRO A 177 20.65 -0.92 4.94
N GLN A 178 21.82 -0.33 4.63
CA GLN A 178 22.63 0.47 5.55
C GLN A 178 22.25 1.96 5.56
N THR A 179 21.22 2.40 4.82
CA THR A 179 20.71 3.76 4.91
C THR A 179 20.14 4.01 6.32
N THR A 180 20.71 4.98 7.03
CA THR A 180 20.30 5.42 8.38
C THR A 180 19.62 6.78 8.39
N ASP A 181 19.77 7.53 7.30
CA ASP A 181 19.43 8.94 7.22
C ASP A 181 18.16 9.13 6.38
N GLY A 182 17.32 10.09 6.76
CA GLY A 182 16.11 10.46 6.03
C GLY A 182 14.93 9.51 6.25
N PRO A 183 13.83 9.72 5.52
CA PRO A 183 12.57 9.04 5.80
C PRO A 183 12.58 7.60 5.29
N ASN A 184 11.76 6.76 5.93
CA ASN A 184 11.43 5.45 5.40
C ASN A 184 10.33 5.60 4.34
N PHE A 185 10.67 5.48 3.06
CA PHE A 185 9.67 5.49 2.00
C PHE A 185 9.19 4.05 1.74
N LYS A 186 7.89 3.86 1.54
CA LYS A 186 7.30 2.56 1.26
C LYS A 186 6.44 2.61 0.00
N TYR A 187 6.73 1.72 -0.94
CA TYR A 187 5.71 1.24 -1.87
C TYR A 187 5.09 0.00 -1.28
N GLU A 188 3.78 0.01 -1.09
CA GLU A 188 3.04 -1.13 -0.54
C GLU A 188 2.23 -1.76 -1.65
N ASP A 189 2.22 -3.09 -1.68
CA ASP A 189 1.39 -3.86 -2.59
C ASP A 189 1.62 -3.41 -4.04
N VAL A 190 2.82 -3.66 -4.59
CA VAL A 190 3.17 -3.30 -5.96
C VAL A 190 3.91 -4.44 -6.65
N ASN A 191 3.64 -4.67 -7.94
CA ASN A 191 4.45 -5.57 -8.76
C ASN A 191 5.53 -4.80 -9.51
N THR A 192 6.47 -5.51 -10.14
CA THR A 192 7.57 -4.89 -10.90
C THR A 192 7.08 -4.02 -12.07
N GLY A 193 5.94 -4.36 -12.67
CA GLY A 193 5.30 -3.55 -13.71
C GLY A 193 4.79 -2.19 -13.20
N ASN A 194 4.39 -2.11 -11.93
CA ASN A 194 3.96 -0.86 -11.29
C ASN A 194 5.13 0.10 -11.01
N LEU A 195 6.38 -0.38 -11.02
CA LEU A 195 7.55 0.47 -10.79
C LEU A 195 7.87 1.37 -11.98
N HIS A 196 7.33 1.07 -13.16
CA HIS A 196 7.60 1.79 -14.41
C HIS A 196 9.11 1.97 -14.62
N LEU A 197 9.83 0.86 -14.65
CA LEU A 197 11.29 0.85 -14.79
C LEU A 197 11.71 1.48 -16.12
N THR A 198 12.65 2.41 -16.07
CA THR A 198 13.18 3.14 -17.23
C THR A 198 14.69 3.29 -17.14
N GLY A 199 15.32 3.74 -18.23
CA GLY A 199 16.76 3.97 -18.32
C GLY A 199 17.44 3.07 -19.35
N LYS A 200 18.77 3.19 -19.45
CA LYS A 200 19.56 2.48 -20.49
C LYS A 200 19.74 0.99 -20.20
N GLU A 201 19.78 0.62 -18.92
CA GLU A 201 20.06 -0.76 -18.46
C GLU A 201 18.97 -1.21 -17.48
N VAL A 202 17.74 -1.32 -17.96
CA VAL A 202 16.61 -1.78 -17.14
C VAL A 202 16.86 -3.22 -16.66
N PRO A 203 16.93 -3.47 -15.34
CA PRO A 203 17.25 -4.79 -14.82
C PRO A 203 16.10 -5.76 -15.07
N ALA A 204 16.44 -7.02 -15.36
CA ALA A 204 15.45 -8.09 -15.52
C ALA A 204 14.76 -8.46 -14.19
N THR A 205 15.44 -8.20 -13.07
CA THR A 205 14.97 -8.49 -11.72
C THR A 205 15.34 -7.37 -10.78
N ILE A 206 14.48 -7.07 -9.81
CA ILE A 206 14.72 -6.08 -8.77
C ILE A 206 15.15 -6.78 -7.48
N ALA A 207 16.15 -6.22 -6.81
CA ALA A 207 16.72 -6.75 -5.59
C ALA A 207 16.97 -5.65 -4.55
N VAL A 208 17.14 -6.09 -3.30
CA VAL A 208 17.60 -5.22 -2.21
C VAL A 208 19.00 -4.68 -2.55
N GLY A 209 19.20 -3.38 -2.39
CA GLY A 209 20.43 -2.67 -2.72
C GLY A 209 20.43 -2.01 -4.11
N ASP A 210 19.50 -2.37 -4.99
CA ASP A 210 19.37 -1.72 -6.30
C ASP A 210 19.12 -0.22 -6.14
N LYS A 211 19.73 0.55 -7.04
CA LYS A 211 19.79 2.02 -6.98
C LYS A 211 19.00 2.61 -8.13
N PHE A 212 18.14 3.56 -7.79
CA PHE A 212 17.28 4.20 -8.76
C PHE A 212 17.12 5.68 -8.45
N ARG A 213 16.69 6.42 -9.47
CA ARG A 213 16.00 7.68 -9.27
C ARG A 213 14.51 7.38 -9.24
N PHE A 214 13.91 7.56 -8.07
CA PHE A 214 12.49 7.34 -7.87
C PHE A 214 11.73 8.62 -8.14
N ILE A 215 10.60 8.52 -8.86
CA ILE A 215 9.56 9.53 -8.92
C ILE A 215 8.29 8.90 -8.36
N ALA A 216 7.69 9.54 -7.36
CA ALA A 216 6.57 8.97 -6.64
C ALA A 216 5.61 10.05 -6.14
N GLU A 217 4.34 9.69 -6.02
CA GLU A 217 3.33 10.54 -5.38
C GLU A 217 3.32 10.31 -3.87
N VAL A 218 3.25 11.39 -3.09
CA VAL A 218 3.14 11.33 -1.63
C VAL A 218 1.68 11.01 -1.27
N ILE A 219 1.46 9.90 -0.56
CA ILE A 219 0.12 9.51 -0.11
C ILE A 219 -0.09 9.99 1.33
N GLU A 220 0.70 9.48 2.27
CA GLU A 220 0.57 9.84 3.68
C GLU A 220 1.85 9.50 4.45
N PHE A 221 1.95 9.97 5.68
CA PHE A 221 2.94 9.52 6.64
C PHE A 221 2.28 8.79 7.80
N ASN A 222 2.69 7.55 8.03
CA ASN A 222 2.24 6.75 9.17
C ASN A 222 3.17 7.02 10.36
N THR A 223 2.65 7.71 11.38
CA THR A 223 3.38 8.08 12.59
C THR A 223 3.74 6.92 13.50
N VAL A 224 3.00 5.80 13.43
CA VAL A 224 3.25 4.60 14.23
C VAL A 224 4.42 3.80 13.66
N GLN A 225 4.51 3.73 12.34
CA GLN A 225 5.54 2.97 11.63
C GLN A 225 6.71 3.84 11.15
N CYS A 226 6.62 5.16 11.34
CA CYS A 226 7.56 6.16 10.83
C CYS A 226 7.89 5.98 9.34
N LEU A 227 6.86 5.83 8.51
CA LEU A 227 7.02 5.60 7.09
C LEU A 227 6.13 6.51 6.25
N PHE A 228 6.65 6.94 5.12
CA PHE A 228 5.89 7.53 4.04
C PHE A 228 5.32 6.43 3.16
N ARG A 229 4.01 6.46 2.95
CA ARG A 229 3.38 5.71 1.87
C ARG A 229 3.48 6.53 0.61
N LEU A 230 4.07 5.94 -0.42
CA LEU A 230 4.21 6.56 -1.73
C LEU A 230 3.55 5.67 -2.79
N ALA A 231 3.07 6.29 -3.88
CA ALA A 231 2.68 5.57 -5.08
C ALA A 231 3.76 5.73 -6.17
N PRO A 232 4.27 4.64 -6.77
CA PRO A 232 5.28 4.73 -7.81
C PRO A 232 4.74 5.43 -9.06
N VAL A 233 5.55 6.33 -9.64
CA VAL A 233 5.28 6.99 -10.93
C VAL A 233 6.31 6.57 -11.98
N SER A 234 7.60 6.59 -11.62
CA SER A 234 8.69 6.12 -12.48
C SER A 234 9.89 5.73 -11.62
N THR A 235 10.63 4.72 -12.06
CA THR A 235 11.84 4.24 -11.39
C THR A 235 12.96 4.11 -12.42
N GLU A 236 13.87 5.09 -12.46
CA GLU A 236 14.94 5.15 -13.46
C GLU A 236 16.24 4.54 -12.93
N THR A 237 16.87 3.67 -13.71
CA THR A 237 18.17 3.06 -13.38
C THR A 237 19.28 4.10 -13.33
N ARG A 238 20.15 4.01 -12.31
CA ARG A 238 21.29 4.92 -12.10
C ARG A 238 22.63 4.21 -12.28
#